data_AF-D9UIH6-F1
#
_entry.id   AF-D9UIH6-F1
#
_cell.length_a   1.000
_cell.length_b   1.000
_cell.length_c   1.000
_cell.angle_alpha   90.00
_cell.angle_beta   90.00
_cell.angle_gamma   90.00
#
_symmetry.space_group_name_H-M   'P 1'
#
loop_
_entity.id
_entity.type
_entity.pdbx_description
1 polymer ?
#
loop_
_entity_poly.entity_id
_entity_poly.type
_entity_poly.pdbx_seq_one_letter_code
_entity_poly.pdbx_strand_id
1 'polypeptide(L)'
;MGMTATHPAPAACSVPAVRPAAAACSVPAVLPAPGASSAPVVLPAQDPLPPGAPSLPVQGTVLSLRDALALPSLAGARLVAGERGAGRAIRVVNIMEVPDIVRWMRGGEFLLTTAYPVRDDAEALTRLVPVLARRGLTGLGVKVGPYLPALPPALLDVCEEVNFPLVELPGDAMFNDILSEVLGTVLNRQALALERSRAIHERFTAVALGGGSYQELMNVLLELTGLAAAVRDEQGLVLASAGAPATERPPAAVRPVRHGAGPGGTVGLWAEPGHTPDPYQLVALEHATTIAATLAAQERALAVRAQRYRALLLTELVSHTPRDRAETLRRAAAMGWNLGVPRAAVLVETDDTREPGTPGGAELGTEERLLPLVRHAAGEGAIVWGGGSGLTLLVEPGASLDARCHALHAALTAARPGRRV
;
A
#
# COMPACT_ATOMS: atom_id res chain seq x y z
N MET A 1 77.59 -33.94 -21.90
CA MET A 1 76.72 -35.09 -21.59
C MET A 1 75.37 -34.79 -22.23
N GLY A 2 74.99 -35.19 -23.44
CA GLY A 2 75.35 -36.37 -24.22
C GLY A 2 74.26 -37.43 -24.06
N MET A 3 73.20 -37.39 -24.90
CA MET A 3 72.68 -38.55 -25.65
C MET A 3 71.43 -38.19 -26.48
N THR A 4 71.61 -38.29 -27.79
CA THR A 4 70.61 -38.47 -28.85
C THR A 4 70.10 -39.91 -28.87
N ALA A 5 68.82 -40.13 -29.17
CA ALA A 5 68.36 -41.35 -29.86
C ALA A 5 67.00 -41.16 -30.56
N THR A 6 67.02 -41.57 -31.82
CA THR A 6 66.01 -41.61 -32.89
C THR A 6 64.99 -42.76 -32.77
N HIS A 7 63.71 -42.46 -33.11
CA HIS A 7 62.63 -43.23 -33.80
C HIS A 7 62.31 -44.72 -33.43
N PRO A 8 61.04 -45.21 -33.59
CA PRO A 8 60.29 -45.19 -34.88
C PRO A 8 58.73 -45.12 -34.82
N ALA A 9 58.09 -44.87 -35.98
CA ALA A 9 56.71 -45.28 -36.32
C ALA A 9 56.71 -46.78 -36.77
N PRO A 10 55.61 -47.48 -37.17
CA PRO A 10 54.20 -47.12 -37.38
C PRO A 10 53.16 -48.15 -36.84
N ALA A 11 51.85 -47.90 -37.01
CA ALA A 11 50.84 -48.89 -37.45
C ALA A 11 49.47 -48.22 -37.69
N ALA A 12 48.95 -48.37 -38.91
CA ALA A 12 47.63 -47.94 -39.36
C ALA A 12 46.72 -49.17 -39.58
N CYS A 13 45.44 -49.08 -39.19
CA CYS A 13 44.28 -49.88 -39.63
C CYS A 13 43.00 -49.12 -39.19
N SER A 14 42.33 -48.36 -40.07
CA SER A 14 41.17 -48.71 -40.94
C SER A 14 39.82 -48.86 -40.18
N VAL A 15 38.97 -47.82 -40.10
CA VAL A 15 37.78 -47.48 -40.97
C VAL A 15 36.47 -48.17 -40.46
N PRO A 16 35.26 -47.55 -40.47
CA PRO A 16 34.76 -46.63 -41.49
C PRO A 16 34.11 -45.30 -41.07
N ALA A 17 34.17 -44.40 -42.05
CA ALA A 17 33.42 -43.16 -42.16
C ALA A 17 31.95 -43.43 -42.51
N VAL A 18 31.05 -42.72 -41.84
CA VAL A 18 29.68 -42.46 -42.34
C VAL A 18 29.55 -40.96 -42.55
N ARG A 19 29.20 -40.60 -43.79
CA ARG A 19 29.05 -39.23 -44.31
C ARG A 19 27.91 -38.50 -43.57
N PRO A 20 28.06 -37.21 -43.19
CA PRO A 20 26.91 -36.36 -43.04
C PRO A 20 26.47 -35.88 -44.42
N ALA A 21 25.25 -36.26 -44.82
CA ALA A 21 24.57 -35.67 -45.96
C ALA A 21 24.09 -34.26 -45.58
N ALA A 22 24.49 -33.29 -46.38
CA ALA A 22 24.00 -31.93 -46.30
C ALA A 22 22.50 -31.88 -46.66
N ALA A 23 21.71 -31.26 -45.79
CA ALA A 23 20.46 -30.61 -46.17
C ALA A 23 20.53 -29.18 -45.64
N ALA A 24 20.69 -28.24 -46.58
CA ALA A 24 20.66 -26.83 -46.34
C ALA A 24 19.28 -26.42 -45.79
N CYS A 25 19.27 -25.78 -44.62
CA CYS A 25 18.23 -24.85 -44.25
C CYS A 25 18.91 -23.54 -43.88
N SER A 26 18.82 -22.61 -44.82
CA SER A 26 19.22 -21.21 -44.73
C SER A 26 18.47 -20.51 -43.58
N VAL A 27 19.19 -20.18 -42.50
CA VAL A 27 18.73 -19.22 -41.50
C VAL A 27 19.22 -17.84 -41.95
N PRO A 28 18.36 -16.82 -42.10
CA PRO A 28 18.83 -15.49 -42.44
C PRO A 28 19.58 -14.91 -41.23
N ALA A 29 20.88 -14.67 -41.43
CA ALA A 29 21.69 -13.88 -40.53
C ALA A 29 21.29 -12.40 -40.63
N VAL A 30 20.55 -11.91 -39.65
CA VAL A 30 20.40 -10.48 -39.39
C VAL A 30 20.89 -10.22 -37.96
N LEU A 31 22.19 -9.97 -37.84
CA LEU A 31 22.77 -9.27 -36.70
C LEU A 31 22.59 -7.76 -36.94
N PRO A 32 21.99 -6.99 -36.03
CA PRO A 32 22.25 -5.56 -35.97
C PRO A 32 23.50 -5.30 -35.11
N ALA A 33 24.39 -4.47 -35.65
CA ALA A 33 25.58 -3.94 -34.99
C ALA A 33 25.21 -3.03 -33.78
N PRO A 34 26.13 -2.81 -32.82
CA PRO A 34 25.87 -2.01 -31.64
C PRO A 34 25.95 -0.51 -31.99
N GLY A 35 24.79 0.10 -32.26
CA GLY A 35 24.63 1.55 -32.34
C GLY A 35 24.25 2.08 -30.95
N ALA A 36 25.16 2.86 -30.35
CA ALA A 36 24.89 3.61 -29.14
C ALA A 36 23.69 4.55 -29.35
N SER A 37 22.63 4.36 -28.56
CA SER A 37 21.63 5.38 -28.30
C SER A 37 21.15 5.23 -26.86
N SER A 38 21.74 6.04 -25.99
CA SER A 38 21.29 6.26 -24.63
C SER A 38 19.95 7.01 -24.65
N ALA A 39 18.86 6.27 -24.82
CA ALA A 39 17.53 6.76 -24.50
C ALA A 39 17.23 6.40 -23.03
N PRO A 40 16.96 7.37 -22.16
CA PRO A 40 16.57 7.07 -20.78
C PRO A 40 15.27 6.27 -20.80
N VAL A 41 15.23 5.20 -20.02
CA VAL A 41 13.99 4.49 -19.71
C VAL A 41 13.08 5.49 -19.00
N VAL A 42 12.15 6.08 -19.73
CA VAL A 42 11.07 6.89 -19.17
C VAL A 42 10.14 5.92 -18.47
N LEU A 43 10.25 5.86 -17.14
CA LEU A 43 9.22 5.27 -16.28
C LEU A 43 7.87 5.91 -16.68
N PRO A 44 6.79 5.14 -16.87
CA PRO A 44 5.48 5.74 -17.08
C PRO A 44 5.22 6.71 -15.93
N ALA A 45 4.85 7.95 -16.28
CA ALA A 45 4.47 8.95 -15.31
C ALA A 45 3.44 8.32 -14.38
N GLN A 46 3.80 8.17 -13.11
CA GLN A 46 2.85 7.86 -12.06
C GLN A 46 1.81 8.99 -12.14
N ASP A 47 0.56 8.65 -12.46
CA ASP A 47 -0.53 9.60 -12.30
C ASP A 47 -0.42 10.20 -10.89
N PRO A 48 -0.50 11.54 -10.76
CA PRO A 48 -0.48 12.16 -9.44
C PRO A 48 -1.60 11.53 -8.63
N LEU A 49 -1.22 10.94 -7.49
CA LEU A 49 -2.13 10.41 -6.48
C LEU A 49 -3.30 11.41 -6.34
N PRO A 50 -4.57 10.97 -6.46
CA PRO A 50 -5.69 11.89 -6.31
C PRO A 50 -5.53 12.63 -4.98
N PRO A 51 -5.86 13.95 -4.92
CA PRO A 51 -5.74 14.72 -3.69
C PRO A 51 -6.47 13.96 -2.59
N GLY A 52 -5.71 13.67 -1.52
CA GLY A 52 -6.13 12.79 -0.45
C GLY A 52 -7.57 13.04 -0.04
N ALA A 53 -8.32 11.96 0.14
CA ALA A 53 -9.61 12.01 0.82
C ALA A 53 -9.45 12.91 2.06
N PRO A 54 -10.42 13.80 2.36
CA PRO A 54 -10.32 14.68 3.50
C PRO A 54 -10.02 13.81 4.72
N SER A 55 -8.84 14.03 5.31
CA SER A 55 -8.44 13.39 6.55
C SER A 55 -9.58 13.62 7.53
N LEU A 56 -10.19 12.53 7.98
CA LEU A 56 -11.29 12.57 8.93
C LEU A 56 -10.82 13.44 10.11
N PRO A 57 -11.54 14.53 10.43
CA PRO A 57 -11.10 15.44 11.46
C PRO A 57 -10.90 14.68 12.77
N VAL A 58 -9.69 14.78 13.31
CA VAL A 58 -9.35 14.16 14.59
C VAL A 58 -10.18 14.84 15.69
N GLN A 59 -10.89 14.07 16.51
CA GLN A 59 -11.65 14.65 17.62
C GLN A 59 -10.67 15.36 18.57
N GLY A 60 -10.91 16.65 18.83
CA GLY A 60 -10.00 17.54 19.55
C GLY A 60 -9.16 18.49 18.67
N THR A 61 -9.13 18.33 17.34
CA THR A 61 -8.44 19.26 16.42
C THR A 61 -9.37 20.18 15.66
N VAL A 62 -10.68 20.01 15.82
CA VAL A 62 -11.70 20.88 15.21
C VAL A 62 -12.38 21.68 16.30
N LEU A 63 -12.57 22.98 16.07
CA LEU A 63 -13.31 23.84 16.96
C LEU A 63 -14.80 23.68 16.70
N SER A 64 -15.54 23.10 17.65
CA SER A 64 -17.00 23.05 17.57
C SER A 64 -17.60 24.42 17.95
N LEU A 65 -18.84 24.69 17.55
CA LEU A 65 -19.53 25.90 18.04
C LEU A 65 -19.69 25.88 19.56
N ARG A 66 -20.00 24.72 20.14
CA ARG A 66 -20.08 24.53 21.59
C ARG A 66 -18.76 24.90 22.28
N ASP A 67 -17.63 24.49 21.72
CA ASP A 67 -16.29 24.82 22.25
C ASP A 67 -16.00 26.31 22.09
N ALA A 68 -16.38 26.90 20.95
CA ALA A 68 -16.15 28.32 20.68
C ALA A 68 -16.89 29.23 21.67
N LEU A 69 -18.10 28.84 22.11
CA LEU A 69 -18.85 29.59 23.13
C LEU A 69 -18.14 29.64 24.49
N ALA A 70 -17.16 28.78 24.74
CA ALA A 70 -16.34 28.83 25.95
C ALA A 70 -15.14 29.80 25.84
N LEU A 71 -14.92 30.41 24.67
CA LEU A 71 -13.82 31.35 24.46
C LEU A 71 -14.10 32.71 25.12
N PRO A 72 -13.07 33.39 25.66
CA PRO A 72 -13.20 34.72 26.28
C PRO A 72 -13.91 35.77 25.42
N SER A 73 -13.63 35.83 24.11
CA SER A 73 -14.28 36.75 23.16
C SER A 73 -15.79 36.55 23.02
N LEU A 74 -16.28 35.36 23.37
CA LEU A 74 -17.69 34.98 23.37
C LEU A 74 -18.25 34.88 24.80
N ALA A 75 -17.55 35.40 25.80
CA ALA A 75 -18.06 35.48 27.17
C ALA A 75 -19.38 36.27 27.19
N GLY A 76 -20.42 35.66 27.79
CA GLY A 76 -21.77 36.24 27.83
C GLY A 76 -22.61 35.98 26.58
N ALA A 77 -22.06 35.35 25.53
CA ALA A 77 -22.86 34.84 24.43
C ALA A 77 -23.74 33.67 24.90
N ARG A 78 -24.98 33.60 24.40
CA ARG A 78 -25.95 32.57 24.77
C ARG A 78 -26.46 31.84 23.55
N LEU A 79 -26.37 30.53 23.54
CA LEU A 79 -27.06 29.69 22.57
C LEU A 79 -28.56 29.66 22.91
N VAL A 80 -29.39 30.24 22.04
CA VAL A 80 -30.82 30.45 22.30
C VAL A 80 -31.75 29.51 21.52
N ALA A 81 -31.27 28.90 20.43
CA ALA A 81 -31.98 27.90 19.65
C ALA A 81 -31.03 26.99 18.88
N GLY A 82 -31.48 25.80 18.47
CA GLY A 82 -30.72 24.90 17.60
C GLY A 82 -29.61 24.13 18.31
N GLU A 83 -29.81 23.77 19.58
CA GLU A 83 -28.82 23.10 20.46
C GLU A 83 -28.23 21.82 19.82
N ARG A 84 -29.06 21.07 19.10
CA ARG A 84 -28.63 19.85 18.39
C ARG A 84 -27.58 20.11 17.32
N GLY A 85 -27.49 21.35 16.81
CA GLY A 85 -26.47 21.77 15.85
C GLY A 85 -25.17 22.27 16.48
N ALA A 86 -25.08 22.42 17.81
CA ALA A 86 -23.93 23.05 18.47
C ALA A 86 -22.61 22.27 18.31
N GLY A 87 -22.68 20.98 17.96
CA GLY A 87 -21.51 20.14 17.66
C GLY A 87 -20.89 20.40 16.29
N ARG A 88 -21.48 21.26 15.44
CA ARG A 88 -20.93 21.56 14.11
C ARG A 88 -19.56 22.23 14.22
N ALA A 89 -18.67 21.86 13.29
CA ALA A 89 -17.32 22.39 13.18
C ALA A 89 -17.30 23.82 12.63
N ILE A 90 -16.60 24.73 13.30
CA ILE A 90 -16.25 26.05 12.77
C ILE A 90 -14.96 25.92 11.96
N ARG A 91 -15.01 26.29 10.68
CA ARG A 91 -13.83 26.42 9.83
C ARG A 91 -13.33 27.85 9.73
N VAL A 92 -14.26 28.80 9.75
CA VAL A 92 -13.98 30.23 9.66
C VAL A 92 -15.13 31.01 10.30
N VAL A 93 -14.86 32.23 10.75
CA VAL A 93 -15.86 33.18 11.20
C VAL A 93 -15.99 34.27 10.15
N ASN A 94 -17.21 34.71 9.87
CA ASN A 94 -17.45 35.79 8.91
C ASN A 94 -18.52 36.74 9.42
N ILE A 95 -18.58 37.97 8.89
CA ILE A 95 -19.59 38.97 9.24
C ILE A 95 -20.56 39.16 8.06
N MET A 96 -21.85 39.19 8.36
CA MET A 96 -22.88 39.57 7.39
C MET A 96 -23.02 41.08 7.30
N GLU A 97 -22.56 41.64 6.18
CA GLU A 97 -22.73 43.06 5.83
C GLU A 97 -23.87 43.31 4.84
N VAL A 98 -24.29 42.28 4.09
CA VAL A 98 -25.37 42.36 3.09
C VAL A 98 -26.37 41.21 3.25
N PRO A 99 -27.67 41.39 2.96
CA PRO A 99 -28.68 40.34 3.13
C PRO A 99 -28.46 39.10 2.24
N ASP A 100 -27.95 39.27 1.02
CA ASP A 100 -27.70 38.19 0.07
C ASP A 100 -26.29 37.59 0.18
N ILE A 101 -25.75 37.49 1.39
CA ILE A 101 -24.40 36.95 1.63
C ILE A 101 -24.25 35.48 1.22
N VAL A 102 -25.37 34.76 1.13
CA VAL A 102 -25.45 33.32 0.85
C VAL A 102 -24.67 32.91 -0.40
N ARG A 103 -24.67 33.75 -1.45
CA ARG A 103 -24.03 33.44 -2.74
C ARG A 103 -22.50 33.29 -2.66
N TRP A 104 -21.87 33.82 -1.60
CA TRP A 104 -20.42 33.73 -1.39
C TRP A 104 -20.02 32.73 -0.30
N MET A 105 -20.98 32.06 0.35
CA MET A 105 -20.69 31.09 1.41
C MET A 105 -20.36 29.70 0.85
N ARG A 106 -19.37 29.05 1.45
CA ARG A 106 -18.80 27.75 1.08
C ARG A 106 -19.10 26.64 2.09
N GLY A 107 -19.66 26.97 3.25
CA GLY A 107 -20.01 26.04 4.32
C GLY A 107 -18.95 25.96 5.42
N GLY A 108 -19.38 25.68 6.65
CA GLY A 108 -18.55 25.67 7.84
C GLY A 108 -18.24 27.05 8.43
N GLU A 109 -18.90 28.10 7.95
CA GLU A 109 -18.80 29.43 8.52
C GLU A 109 -19.69 29.60 9.76
N PHE A 110 -19.15 30.21 10.81
CA PHE A 110 -19.94 30.84 11.87
C PHE A 110 -20.17 32.31 11.49
N LEU A 111 -21.43 32.67 11.24
CA LEU A 111 -21.77 33.99 10.69
C LEU A 111 -22.16 34.94 11.82
N LEU A 112 -21.56 36.13 11.88
CA LEU A 112 -21.86 37.18 12.86
C LEU A 112 -22.66 38.30 12.18
N THR A 113 -23.61 38.89 12.89
CA THR A 113 -24.34 40.05 12.38
C THR A 113 -24.87 40.95 13.48
N THR A 114 -25.02 42.23 13.18
CA THR A 114 -25.77 43.20 13.99
C THR A 114 -27.24 43.29 13.57
N ALA A 115 -27.67 42.45 12.60
CA ALA A 115 -28.96 42.53 11.92
C ALA A 115 -29.24 43.88 11.20
N TYR A 116 -28.29 44.82 11.20
CA TYR A 116 -28.41 46.12 10.53
C TYR A 116 -28.76 46.02 9.03
N PRO A 117 -28.20 45.07 8.24
CA PRO A 117 -28.54 44.94 6.82
C PRO A 117 -30.00 44.58 6.55
N VAL A 118 -30.71 44.07 7.56
CA VAL A 118 -32.09 43.59 7.48
C VAL A 118 -33.02 44.31 8.46
N ARG A 119 -32.60 45.46 8.99
CA ARG A 119 -33.35 46.24 9.99
C ARG A 119 -34.75 46.67 9.54
N ASP A 120 -34.94 46.82 8.23
CA ASP A 120 -36.21 47.25 7.63
C ASP A 120 -37.15 46.06 7.32
N ASP A 121 -36.71 44.82 7.61
CA ASP A 121 -37.46 43.58 7.37
C ASP A 121 -37.28 42.58 8.52
N ALA A 122 -38.24 42.61 9.46
CA ALA A 122 -38.23 41.78 10.67
C ALA A 122 -38.24 40.26 10.39
N GLU A 123 -38.66 39.82 9.20
CA GLU A 123 -38.74 38.40 8.84
C GLU A 123 -37.54 37.92 8.02
N ALA A 124 -36.67 38.82 7.53
CA ALA A 124 -35.55 38.48 6.66
C ALA A 124 -34.61 37.45 7.29
N LEU A 125 -34.28 37.58 8.58
CA LEU A 125 -33.45 36.58 9.29
C LEU A 125 -34.13 35.21 9.35
N THR A 126 -35.43 35.19 9.64
CA THR A 126 -36.23 33.95 9.72
C THR A 126 -36.24 33.23 8.38
N ARG A 127 -36.36 33.96 7.26
CA ARG A 127 -36.29 33.38 5.91
C ARG A 127 -34.86 32.96 5.51
N LEU A 128 -33.84 33.61 6.06
CA LEU A 128 -32.43 33.36 5.74
C LEU A 128 -31.90 32.08 6.41
N VAL A 129 -32.29 31.80 7.66
CA VAL A 129 -31.79 30.65 8.44
C VAL A 129 -31.89 29.30 7.71
N PRO A 130 -33.03 28.92 7.10
CA PRO A 130 -33.12 27.66 6.36
C PRO A 130 -32.14 27.59 5.18
N VAL A 131 -31.84 28.73 4.55
CA VAL A 131 -30.88 28.82 3.44
C VAL A 131 -29.46 28.62 3.95
N LEU A 132 -29.09 29.27 5.06
CA LEU A 132 -27.77 29.10 5.69
C LEU A 132 -27.56 27.67 6.17
N ALA A 133 -28.57 27.06 6.78
CA ALA A 133 -28.54 25.67 7.22
C ALA A 133 -28.30 24.71 6.05
N ARG A 134 -29.01 24.88 4.93
CA ARG A 134 -28.82 24.07 3.70
C ARG A 134 -27.43 24.26 3.07
N ARG A 135 -26.82 25.44 3.21
CA ARG A 135 -25.45 25.70 2.76
C ARG A 135 -24.37 25.15 3.70
N GLY A 136 -24.76 24.55 4.82
CA GLY A 136 -23.83 23.92 5.75
C GLY A 136 -23.10 24.91 6.67
N LEU A 137 -23.67 26.08 6.94
CA LEU A 137 -23.12 26.98 7.95
C LEU A 137 -23.21 26.37 9.35
N THR A 138 -22.30 26.80 10.21
CA THR A 138 -22.13 26.25 11.56
C THR A 138 -23.11 26.89 12.55
N GLY A 139 -23.45 28.16 12.36
CA GLY A 139 -24.42 28.88 13.18
C GLY A 139 -24.49 30.36 12.83
N LEU A 140 -25.42 31.08 13.46
CA LEU A 140 -25.59 32.54 13.34
C LEU A 140 -25.47 33.19 14.71
N GLY A 141 -24.51 34.10 14.86
CA GLY A 141 -24.34 34.98 16.01
C GLY A 141 -24.99 36.34 15.74
N VAL A 142 -26.00 36.70 16.52
CA VAL A 142 -26.72 37.96 16.37
C VAL A 142 -26.45 38.85 17.58
N LYS A 143 -25.89 40.02 17.32
CA LYS A 143 -25.69 41.07 18.32
C LYS A 143 -27.00 41.81 18.52
N VAL A 144 -27.62 41.58 19.68
CA VAL A 144 -28.84 42.29 20.09
C VAL A 144 -28.46 43.72 20.47
N GLY A 145 -29.23 44.68 19.96
CA GLY A 145 -28.88 46.09 20.06
C GLY A 145 -29.95 47.00 19.47
N PRO A 146 -29.61 48.25 19.12
CA PRO A 146 -30.60 49.26 18.71
C PRO A 146 -31.43 48.87 17.47
N TYR A 147 -30.87 48.04 16.58
CA TYR A 147 -31.50 47.64 15.32
C TYR A 147 -32.31 46.34 15.43
N LEU A 148 -32.07 45.55 16.49
CA LEU A 148 -32.83 44.35 16.79
C LEU A 148 -32.84 44.18 18.32
N PRO A 149 -33.83 44.77 19.01
CA PRO A 149 -33.86 44.83 20.47
C PRO A 149 -34.15 43.48 21.13
N ALA A 150 -34.79 42.56 20.40
CA ALA A 150 -35.01 41.18 20.82
C ALA A 150 -35.05 40.26 19.60
N LEU A 151 -34.67 38.99 19.79
CA LEU A 151 -34.78 37.98 18.75
C LEU A 151 -36.26 37.56 18.57
N PRO A 152 -36.83 37.62 17.35
CA PRO A 152 -38.21 37.25 17.12
C PRO A 152 -38.48 35.78 17.49
N PRO A 153 -39.61 35.45 18.15
CA PRO A 153 -39.93 34.05 18.48
C PRO A 153 -39.95 33.12 17.27
N ALA A 154 -40.50 33.59 16.14
CA ALA A 154 -40.54 32.83 14.89
C ALA A 154 -39.12 32.47 14.36
N LEU A 155 -38.10 33.27 14.67
CA LEU A 155 -36.72 32.95 14.32
C LEU A 155 -36.19 31.79 15.18
N LEU A 156 -36.53 31.78 16.48
CA LEU A 156 -36.14 30.70 17.40
C LEU A 156 -36.75 29.37 16.98
N ASP A 157 -38.05 29.37 16.65
CA ASP A 157 -38.78 28.18 16.22
C ASP A 157 -38.16 27.57 14.96
N VAL A 158 -37.86 28.38 13.96
CA VAL A 158 -37.23 27.93 12.71
C VAL A 158 -35.82 27.37 12.97
N CYS A 159 -35.02 28.03 13.80
CA CYS A 159 -33.68 27.56 14.17
C CYS A 159 -33.73 26.18 14.85
N GLU A 160 -34.70 25.94 15.74
CA GLU A 160 -34.87 24.65 16.39
C GLU A 160 -35.31 23.56 15.40
N GLU A 161 -36.26 23.89 14.51
CA GLU A 161 -36.79 22.98 13.49
C GLU A 161 -35.69 22.50 12.52
N VAL A 162 -34.81 23.41 12.09
CA VAL A 162 -33.68 23.07 11.19
C VAL A 162 -32.40 22.66 11.94
N ASN A 163 -32.44 22.58 13.28
CA ASN A 163 -31.28 22.32 14.15
C ASN A 163 -30.08 23.22 13.82
N PHE A 164 -30.36 24.50 13.56
CA PHE A 164 -29.36 25.51 13.20
C PHE A 164 -29.07 26.40 14.40
N PRO A 165 -27.83 26.41 14.93
CA PRO A 165 -27.51 27.16 16.13
C PRO A 165 -27.70 28.67 15.95
N LEU A 166 -28.45 29.28 16.86
CA LEU A 166 -28.59 30.72 16.99
C LEU A 166 -27.97 31.19 18.30
N VAL A 167 -26.97 32.05 18.19
CA VAL A 167 -26.23 32.59 19.33
C VAL A 167 -26.58 34.06 19.49
N GLU A 168 -27.08 34.43 20.67
CA GLU A 168 -27.23 35.81 21.08
C GLU A 168 -25.90 36.34 21.60
N LEU A 169 -25.40 37.41 20.97
CA LEU A 169 -24.14 38.06 21.35
C LEU A 169 -24.44 39.31 22.19
N PRO A 170 -23.65 39.58 23.24
CA PRO A 170 -23.87 40.76 24.08
C PRO A 170 -23.60 42.06 23.31
N GLY A 171 -24.25 43.14 23.75
CA GLY A 171 -24.24 44.45 23.07
C GLY A 171 -22.86 45.13 23.02
N ASP A 172 -21.93 44.73 23.86
CA ASP A 172 -20.53 45.19 23.92
C ASP A 172 -19.56 44.25 23.16
N ALA A 173 -20.02 43.12 22.64
CA ALA A 173 -19.19 42.18 21.90
C ALA A 173 -18.51 42.84 20.69
N MET A 174 -17.19 42.69 20.59
CA MET A 174 -16.38 43.18 19.48
C MET A 174 -16.18 42.05 18.47
N PHE A 175 -16.74 42.20 17.26
CA PHE A 175 -16.63 41.18 16.23
C PHE A 175 -15.18 40.89 15.84
N ASN A 176 -14.30 41.90 15.85
CA ASN A 176 -12.88 41.73 15.56
C ASN A 176 -12.18 40.78 16.56
N ASP A 177 -12.54 40.86 17.84
CA ASP A 177 -11.96 40.02 18.89
C ASP A 177 -12.45 38.57 18.73
N ILE A 178 -13.75 38.39 18.45
CA ILE A 178 -14.33 37.08 18.13
C ILE A 178 -13.66 36.47 16.90
N LEU A 179 -13.55 37.24 15.80
CA LEU A 179 -12.88 36.81 14.57
C LEU A 179 -11.45 36.36 14.85
N SER A 180 -10.66 37.20 15.51
CA SER A 180 -9.24 36.94 15.76
C SER A 180 -9.03 35.74 16.66
N GLU A 181 -9.78 35.63 17.75
CA GLU A 181 -9.61 34.53 18.72
C GLU A 181 -10.14 33.20 18.18
N VAL A 182 -11.33 33.19 17.58
CA VAL A 182 -11.91 31.97 17.01
C VAL A 182 -11.04 31.48 15.85
N LEU A 183 -10.64 32.35 14.92
CA LEU A 183 -9.77 31.97 13.81
C LEU A 183 -8.39 31.52 14.30
N GLY A 184 -7.80 32.24 15.26
CA GLY A 184 -6.54 31.85 15.89
C GLY A 184 -6.62 30.46 16.53
N THR A 185 -7.74 30.17 17.21
CA THR A 185 -7.99 28.85 17.81
C THR A 185 -8.15 27.77 16.74
N VAL A 186 -8.89 28.03 15.66
CA VAL A 186 -9.03 27.10 14.53
C VAL A 186 -7.66 26.79 13.92
N LEU A 187 -6.87 27.82 13.61
CA LEU A 187 -5.54 27.66 13.03
C LEU A 187 -4.58 26.91 13.96
N ASN A 188 -4.60 27.22 15.25
CA ASN A 188 -3.76 26.54 16.23
C ASN A 188 -4.12 25.05 16.35
N ARG A 189 -5.42 24.70 16.40
CA ARG A 189 -5.84 23.29 16.43
C ARG A 189 -5.45 22.55 15.14
N GLN A 190 -5.49 23.22 13.98
CA GLN A 190 -5.02 22.66 12.71
C GLN A 190 -3.50 22.45 12.69
N ALA A 191 -2.72 23.42 13.16
CA ALA A 191 -1.27 23.33 13.25
C ALA A 191 -0.86 22.15 14.16
N LEU A 192 -1.49 22.05 15.33
CA LEU A 192 -1.23 20.99 16.29
C LEU A 192 -1.61 19.59 15.74
N ALA A 193 -2.67 19.50 14.93
CA ALA A 193 -3.02 18.28 14.21
C ALA A 193 -1.94 17.87 13.21
N LEU A 194 -1.41 18.84 12.45
CA LEU A 194 -0.37 18.61 11.47
C LEU A 194 0.95 18.18 12.13
N GLU A 195 1.36 18.86 13.21
CA GLU A 195 2.55 18.49 13.98
C GLU A 195 2.45 17.07 14.54
N ARG A 196 1.28 16.69 15.07
CA ARG A 196 1.02 15.32 15.55
C ARG A 196 1.15 14.28 14.44
N SER A 197 0.51 14.52 13.29
CA SER A 197 0.61 13.61 12.14
C SER A 197 2.05 13.50 11.62
N ARG A 198 2.78 14.62 11.59
CA ARG A 198 4.20 14.64 11.22
C ARG A 198 5.07 13.84 12.19
N ALA A 199 4.88 14.01 13.50
CA ALA A 199 5.64 13.27 14.51
C ALA A 199 5.39 11.75 14.42
N ILE A 200 4.13 11.34 14.18
CA ILE A 200 3.79 9.94 13.89
C ILE A 200 4.55 9.45 12.66
N HIS A 201 4.48 10.21 11.55
CA HIS A 201 5.13 9.84 10.30
C HIS A 201 6.65 9.72 10.43
N GLU A 202 7.31 10.64 11.14
CA GLU A 202 8.76 10.64 11.36
C GLU A 202 9.19 9.38 12.15
N ARG A 203 8.45 9.01 13.21
CA ARG A 203 8.72 7.79 13.99
C ARG A 203 8.59 6.53 13.14
N PHE A 204 7.52 6.41 12.36
CA PHE A 204 7.32 5.25 11.49
C PHE A 204 8.30 5.19 10.32
N THR A 205 8.67 6.34 9.75
CA THR A 205 9.68 6.41 8.68
C THR A 205 11.06 6.01 9.18
N ALA A 206 11.42 6.35 10.42
CA ALA A 206 12.67 5.91 11.03
C ALA A 206 12.78 4.38 11.09
N VAL A 207 11.68 3.68 11.42
CA VAL A 207 11.62 2.21 11.38
C VAL A 207 11.87 1.69 9.95
N ALA A 208 11.21 2.28 8.95
CA ALA A 208 11.36 1.85 7.55
C ALA A 208 12.79 2.04 7.01
N LEU A 209 13.42 3.18 7.30
CA LEU A 209 14.77 3.51 6.83
C LEU A 209 15.87 2.74 7.57
N GLY A 210 15.64 2.36 8.83
CA GLY A 210 16.56 1.53 9.60
C GLY A 210 16.59 0.06 9.18
N GLY A 211 15.76 -0.36 8.22
CA GLY A 211 15.53 -1.78 7.92
C GLY A 211 14.75 -2.48 9.04
N GLY A 212 13.91 -1.72 9.74
CA GLY A 212 13.24 -2.16 10.96
C GLY A 212 12.27 -3.31 10.74
N SER A 213 12.08 -4.10 11.80
CA SER A 213 11.24 -5.29 11.77
C SER A 213 9.77 -4.96 12.01
N TYR A 214 8.87 -5.89 11.65
CA TYR A 214 7.46 -5.81 12.06
C TYR A 214 7.30 -5.67 13.58
N GLN A 215 8.23 -6.20 14.39
CA GLN A 215 8.17 -6.08 15.85
C GLN A 215 8.40 -4.65 16.34
N GLU A 216 9.39 -3.96 15.78
CA GLU A 216 9.65 -2.54 16.09
C GLU A 216 8.48 -1.67 15.67
N LEU A 217 7.89 -1.95 14.51
CA LEU A 217 6.70 -1.27 14.03
C LEU A 217 5.51 -1.41 15.01
N MET A 218 5.28 -2.62 15.53
CA MET A 218 4.21 -2.85 16.52
C MET A 218 4.49 -2.18 17.87
N ASN A 219 5.76 -2.13 18.30
CA ASN A 219 6.13 -1.42 19.53
C ASN A 219 5.85 0.09 19.41
N VAL A 220 6.24 0.73 18.30
CA VAL A 220 5.94 2.15 18.06
C VAL A 220 4.44 2.39 18.02
N LEU A 221 3.67 1.48 17.41
CA LEU A 221 2.21 1.59 17.36
C LEU A 221 1.58 1.46 18.76
N LEU A 222 2.07 0.54 19.59
CA LEU A 222 1.66 0.42 20.99
C LEU A 222 2.01 1.69 21.80
N GLU A 223 3.22 2.23 21.64
CA GLU A 223 3.65 3.45 22.34
C GLU A 223 2.81 4.67 21.96
N LEU A 224 2.46 4.81 20.68
CA LEU A 224 1.68 5.94 20.20
C LEU A 224 0.20 5.82 20.55
N THR A 225 -0.36 4.61 20.50
CA THR A 225 -1.81 4.42 20.68
C THR A 225 -2.21 4.02 22.08
N GLY A 226 -1.29 3.43 22.85
CA GLY A 226 -1.59 2.75 24.12
C GLY A 226 -2.38 1.44 23.95
N LEU A 227 -2.61 0.99 22.71
CA LEU A 227 -3.43 -0.17 22.40
C LEU A 227 -2.57 -1.33 21.92
N ALA A 228 -2.99 -2.56 22.25
CA ALA A 228 -2.32 -3.76 21.76
C ALA A 228 -2.45 -3.84 20.23
N ALA A 229 -1.39 -4.27 19.56
CA ALA A 229 -1.30 -4.25 18.11
C ALA A 229 -0.72 -5.55 17.57
N ALA A 230 -1.14 -5.95 16.36
CA ALA A 230 -0.54 -7.05 15.63
C ALA A 230 -0.61 -6.83 14.13
N VAL A 231 0.41 -7.33 13.44
CA VAL A 231 0.44 -7.48 11.99
C VAL A 231 0.32 -8.95 11.62
N ARG A 232 -0.54 -9.24 10.64
CA ARG A 232 -0.84 -10.58 10.15
C ARG A 232 -0.59 -10.66 8.65
N ASP A 233 -0.21 -11.84 8.16
CA ASP A 233 -0.08 -12.13 6.74
C ASP A 233 -1.44 -12.44 6.07
N GLU A 234 -1.39 -12.87 4.80
CA GLU A 234 -2.57 -13.23 3.99
C GLU A 234 -3.31 -14.46 4.54
N GLN A 235 -2.60 -15.33 5.27
CA GLN A 235 -3.11 -16.54 5.90
C GLN A 235 -3.65 -16.27 7.32
N GLY A 236 -3.48 -15.05 7.84
CA GLY A 236 -3.88 -14.64 9.18
C GLY A 236 -2.87 -15.01 10.27
N LEU A 237 -1.69 -15.50 9.92
CA LEU A 237 -0.60 -15.77 10.86
C LEU A 237 -0.05 -14.44 11.38
N VAL A 238 0.19 -14.37 12.69
CA VAL A 238 0.77 -13.18 13.32
C VAL A 238 2.26 -13.12 13.01
N LEU A 239 2.67 -12.11 12.23
CA LEU A 239 4.07 -11.85 11.91
C LEU A 239 4.79 -11.15 13.09
N ALA A 240 4.09 -10.25 13.78
CA ALA A 240 4.56 -9.59 14.99
C ALA A 240 3.39 -9.03 15.80
N SER A 241 3.60 -8.82 17.11
CA SER A 241 2.60 -8.22 18.00
C SER A 241 3.22 -7.47 19.17
N ALA A 242 2.50 -6.49 19.70
CA ALA A 242 2.86 -5.72 20.89
C ALA A 242 1.65 -5.57 21.81
N GLY A 243 1.87 -5.58 23.14
CA GLY A 243 0.81 -5.35 24.12
C GLY A 243 -0.15 -6.54 24.36
N ALA A 244 0.22 -7.75 23.92
CA ALA A 244 -0.57 -8.98 24.09
C ALA A 244 -2.03 -8.88 23.58
N PRO A 245 -2.24 -8.69 22.27
CA PRO A 245 -3.58 -8.57 21.70
C PRO A 245 -4.40 -9.84 21.92
N ALA A 246 -5.66 -9.67 22.34
CA ALA A 246 -6.59 -10.78 22.52
C ALA A 246 -7.02 -11.37 21.17
N THR A 247 -6.25 -12.31 20.64
CA THR A 247 -6.41 -12.91 19.31
C THR A 247 -7.75 -13.63 19.10
N GLU A 248 -8.40 -14.05 20.18
CA GLU A 248 -9.75 -14.64 20.20
C GLU A 248 -10.85 -13.62 19.91
N ARG A 249 -10.56 -12.31 20.08
CA ARG A 249 -11.49 -11.22 19.82
C ARG A 249 -11.14 -10.48 18.54
N PRO A 250 -12.15 -9.97 17.80
CA PRO A 250 -11.89 -9.13 16.64
C PRO A 250 -11.18 -7.83 17.08
N PRO A 251 -10.28 -7.29 16.24
CA PRO A 251 -9.65 -6.01 16.51
C PRO A 251 -10.68 -4.89 16.51
N ALA A 252 -10.46 -3.87 17.34
CA ALA A 252 -11.28 -2.67 17.40
C ALA A 252 -11.12 -1.80 16.13
N ALA A 253 -9.94 -1.83 15.51
CA ALA A 253 -9.70 -1.27 14.18
C ALA A 253 -8.71 -2.13 13.41
N VAL A 254 -8.95 -2.30 12.11
CA VAL A 254 -8.06 -3.06 11.22
C VAL A 254 -7.88 -2.32 9.90
N ARG A 255 -6.68 -2.44 9.32
CA ARG A 255 -6.35 -1.91 8.00
C ARG A 255 -5.66 -2.98 7.16
N PRO A 256 -6.04 -3.14 5.88
CA PRO A 256 -5.39 -4.10 5.00
C PRO A 256 -4.01 -3.60 4.58
N VAL A 257 -3.01 -4.47 4.69
CA VAL A 257 -1.69 -4.26 4.10
C VAL A 257 -1.81 -4.62 2.62
N ARG A 258 -1.54 -3.64 1.73
CA ARG A 258 -1.62 -3.83 0.28
C ARG A 258 -0.24 -3.63 -0.32
N HIS A 259 0.23 -4.60 -1.09
CA HIS A 259 1.46 -4.49 -1.88
C HIS A 259 1.25 -5.14 -3.25
N GLY A 260 1.40 -4.35 -4.32
CA GLY A 260 1.08 -4.76 -5.68
C GLY A 260 -0.43 -4.91 -5.93
N ALA A 261 -0.84 -5.96 -6.65
CA ALA A 261 -2.22 -6.18 -7.08
C ALA A 261 -3.07 -7.07 -6.14
N GLY A 262 -2.55 -7.51 -4.99
CA GLY A 262 -3.23 -8.45 -4.08
C GLY A 262 -3.28 -7.97 -2.61
N PRO A 263 -4.25 -8.46 -1.81
CA PRO A 263 -4.27 -8.24 -0.37
C PRO A 263 -3.12 -9.01 0.28
N GLY A 264 -2.30 -8.31 1.05
CA GLY A 264 -1.01 -8.77 1.55
C GLY A 264 -0.96 -9.19 3.02
N GLY A 265 -1.98 -8.82 3.78
CA GLY A 265 -2.04 -9.00 5.23
C GLY A 265 -2.91 -7.92 5.89
N THR A 266 -2.84 -7.81 7.22
CA THR A 266 -3.57 -6.80 7.99
C THR A 266 -2.76 -6.28 9.16
N VAL A 267 -2.97 -5.01 9.53
CA VAL A 267 -2.54 -4.44 10.82
C VAL A 267 -3.79 -4.13 11.63
N GLY A 268 -3.80 -4.55 12.90
CA GLY A 268 -4.95 -4.38 13.79
C GLY A 268 -4.57 -3.75 15.13
N LEU A 269 -5.54 -3.05 15.72
CA LEU A 269 -5.52 -2.55 17.10
C LEU A 269 -6.58 -3.27 17.92
N TRP A 270 -6.23 -3.65 19.15
CA TRP A 270 -7.13 -4.26 20.13
C TRP A 270 -7.33 -3.29 21.30
N ALA A 271 -8.59 -3.03 21.61
CA ALA A 271 -9.01 -2.20 22.71
C ALA A 271 -9.93 -2.99 23.65
N GLU A 272 -10.09 -2.48 24.87
CA GLU A 272 -11.06 -3.04 25.81
C GLU A 272 -12.50 -2.88 25.30
N PRO A 273 -13.44 -3.76 25.69
CA PRO A 273 -14.83 -3.67 25.29
C PRO A 273 -15.44 -2.30 25.59
N GLY A 274 -16.07 -1.69 24.58
CA GLY A 274 -16.66 -0.35 24.70
C GLY A 274 -15.69 0.81 24.43
N HIS A 275 -14.40 0.55 24.23
CA HIS A 275 -13.44 1.57 23.79
C HIS A 275 -13.31 1.57 22.27
N THR A 276 -13.77 2.64 21.63
CA THR A 276 -13.57 2.87 20.19
C THR A 276 -12.29 3.67 19.97
N PRO A 277 -11.38 3.23 19.07
CA PRO A 277 -10.16 3.96 18.80
C PRO A 277 -10.45 5.39 18.36
N ASP A 278 -9.75 6.34 18.97
CA ASP A 278 -9.84 7.75 18.60
C ASP A 278 -9.19 7.99 17.23
N PRO A 279 -9.45 9.15 16.59
CA PRO A 279 -8.91 9.38 15.26
C PRO A 279 -7.37 9.51 15.21
N TYR A 280 -6.70 9.91 16.30
CA TYR A 280 -5.24 9.92 16.35
C TYR A 280 -4.69 8.49 16.30
N GLN A 281 -5.33 7.57 17.02
CA GLN A 281 -4.99 6.14 16.97
C GLN A 281 -5.25 5.53 15.57
N LEU A 282 -6.33 5.95 14.89
CA LEU A 282 -6.60 5.54 13.51
C LEU A 282 -5.56 6.07 12.52
N VAL A 283 -5.10 7.31 12.66
CA VAL A 283 -4.02 7.88 11.83
C VAL A 283 -2.71 7.14 12.06
N ALA A 284 -2.38 6.81 13.33
CA ALA A 284 -1.21 6.00 13.63
C ALA A 284 -1.29 4.60 13.00
N LEU A 285 -2.46 3.95 13.04
CA LEU A 285 -2.70 2.67 12.37
C LEU A 285 -2.51 2.78 10.85
N GLU A 286 -2.98 3.84 10.21
CA GLU A 286 -2.81 4.06 8.77
C GLU A 286 -1.34 4.20 8.38
N HIS A 287 -0.57 5.02 9.10
CA HIS A 287 0.86 5.14 8.85
C HIS A 287 1.61 3.82 9.09
N ALA A 288 1.28 3.09 10.16
CA ALA A 288 1.87 1.78 10.42
C ALA A 288 1.57 0.79 9.28
N THR A 289 0.35 0.85 8.72
CA THR A 289 -0.06 0.00 7.59
C THR A 289 0.75 0.32 6.33
N THR A 290 1.03 1.59 6.05
CA THR A 290 1.89 2.01 4.93
C THR A 290 3.32 1.48 5.08
N ILE A 291 3.88 1.54 6.29
CA ILE A 291 5.22 0.99 6.54
C ILE A 291 5.22 -0.54 6.45
N ALA A 292 4.21 -1.21 7.01
CA ALA A 292 4.05 -2.65 6.88
C ALA A 292 3.98 -3.11 5.41
N ALA A 293 3.27 -2.35 4.55
CA ALA A 293 3.23 -2.62 3.11
C ALA A 293 4.61 -2.48 2.45
N THR A 294 5.42 -1.53 2.91
CA THR A 294 6.79 -1.34 2.42
C THR A 294 7.69 -2.50 2.82
N LEU A 295 7.62 -2.94 4.09
CA LEU A 295 8.37 -4.10 4.59
C LEU A 295 7.97 -5.37 3.83
N ALA A 296 6.68 -5.61 3.63
CA ALA A 296 6.18 -6.76 2.87
C ALA A 296 6.66 -6.73 1.39
N ALA A 297 6.69 -5.54 0.78
CA ALA A 297 7.21 -5.37 -0.57
C ALA A 297 8.73 -5.65 -0.65
N GLN A 298 9.51 -5.23 0.35
CA GLN A 298 10.94 -5.50 0.44
C GLN A 298 11.23 -6.99 0.60
N GLU A 299 10.53 -7.68 1.50
CA GLU A 299 10.66 -9.13 1.71
C GLU A 299 10.36 -9.91 0.42
N ARG A 300 9.30 -9.52 -0.32
CA ARG A 300 9.00 -10.10 -1.63
C ARG A 300 10.06 -9.80 -2.67
N ALA A 301 10.56 -8.57 -2.73
CA ALA A 301 11.63 -8.22 -3.67
C ALA A 301 12.89 -9.06 -3.41
N LEU A 302 13.23 -9.30 -2.13
CA LEU A 302 14.31 -10.20 -1.73
C LEU A 302 14.03 -11.66 -2.14
N ALA A 303 12.81 -12.15 -1.90
CA ALA A 303 12.42 -13.51 -2.29
C ALA A 303 12.46 -13.72 -3.82
N VAL A 304 11.90 -12.78 -4.59
CA VAL A 304 11.91 -12.81 -6.06
C VAL A 304 13.34 -12.68 -6.60
N ARG A 305 14.18 -11.82 -6.00
CA ARG A 305 15.59 -11.68 -6.38
C ARG A 305 16.36 -12.96 -6.14
N ALA A 306 16.17 -13.61 -5.00
CA ALA A 306 16.78 -14.91 -4.70
C ALA A 306 16.34 -15.99 -5.71
N GLN A 307 15.06 -16.01 -6.07
CA GLN A 307 14.52 -16.96 -7.05
C GLN A 307 15.05 -16.70 -8.47
N ARG A 308 15.14 -15.45 -8.91
CA ARG A 308 15.71 -15.09 -10.23
C ARG A 308 17.19 -15.42 -10.32
N TYR A 309 17.95 -15.17 -9.25
CA TYR A 309 19.38 -15.47 -9.23
C TYR A 309 19.64 -16.99 -9.30
N ARG A 310 18.78 -17.79 -8.64
CA ARG A 310 18.74 -19.25 -8.80
C ARG A 310 18.46 -19.66 -10.25
N ALA A 311 17.40 -19.12 -10.86
CA ALA A 311 17.04 -19.44 -12.24
C ALA A 311 18.16 -19.11 -13.25
N LEU A 312 18.79 -17.93 -13.12
CA LEU A 312 19.90 -17.51 -14.00
C LEU A 312 21.12 -18.42 -13.90
N LEU A 313 21.54 -18.81 -12.69
CA LEU A 313 22.67 -19.73 -12.52
C LEU A 313 22.37 -21.09 -13.16
N LEU A 314 21.12 -21.55 -13.08
CA LEU A 314 20.70 -22.81 -13.69
C LEU A 314 20.65 -22.72 -15.22
N THR A 315 20.18 -21.62 -15.79
CA THR A 315 20.27 -21.37 -17.25
C THR A 315 21.73 -21.28 -17.72
N GLU A 316 22.61 -20.62 -16.96
CA GLU A 316 24.05 -20.55 -17.25
C GLU A 316 24.67 -21.95 -17.33
N LEU A 317 24.33 -22.83 -16.38
CA LEU A 317 24.80 -24.21 -16.30
C LEU A 317 24.35 -25.10 -17.47
N VAL A 318 23.15 -24.86 -18.02
CA VAL A 318 22.56 -25.70 -19.09
C VAL A 318 22.94 -25.19 -20.48
N SER A 319 23.02 -23.87 -20.66
CA SER A 319 23.23 -23.27 -21.99
C SER A 319 24.71 -23.03 -22.33
N HIS A 320 25.59 -22.93 -21.33
CA HIS A 320 27.00 -22.59 -21.54
C HIS A 320 27.94 -23.46 -20.71
N THR A 321 29.13 -23.73 -21.24
CA THR A 321 30.20 -24.34 -20.44
C THR A 321 30.73 -23.29 -19.46
N PRO A 322 30.76 -23.55 -18.14
CA PRO A 322 31.25 -22.58 -17.16
C PRO A 322 32.70 -22.22 -17.44
N ARG A 323 32.99 -20.92 -17.61
CA ARG A 323 34.36 -20.43 -17.83
C ARG A 323 35.24 -20.61 -16.58
N ASP A 324 34.64 -20.44 -15.40
CA ASP A 324 35.28 -20.69 -14.11
C ASP A 324 34.42 -21.65 -13.28
N ARG A 325 34.90 -22.90 -13.22
CA ARG A 325 34.23 -23.98 -12.49
C ARG A 325 34.24 -23.74 -10.98
N ALA A 326 35.31 -23.16 -10.42
CA ALA A 326 35.42 -22.95 -8.98
C ALA A 326 34.45 -21.86 -8.50
N GLU A 327 34.29 -20.79 -9.28
CA GLU A 327 33.32 -19.73 -8.97
C GLU A 327 31.88 -20.22 -9.07
N THR A 328 31.57 -21.01 -10.10
CA THR A 328 30.23 -21.60 -10.28
C THR A 328 29.86 -22.53 -9.11
N LEU A 329 30.81 -23.36 -8.65
CA LEU A 329 30.62 -24.22 -7.48
C LEU A 329 30.41 -23.42 -6.19
N ARG A 330 31.14 -22.31 -5.98
CA ARG A 330 30.92 -21.41 -4.83
C ARG A 330 29.54 -20.76 -4.85
N ARG A 331 29.10 -20.24 -6.01
CA ARG A 331 27.76 -19.64 -6.17
C ARG A 331 26.65 -20.67 -5.95
N ALA A 332 26.81 -21.90 -6.45
CA ALA A 332 25.87 -22.99 -6.23
C ALA A 332 25.81 -23.44 -4.75
N ALA A 333 26.97 -23.58 -4.09
CA ALA A 333 27.04 -23.92 -2.68
C ALA A 333 26.36 -22.87 -1.78
N ALA A 334 26.50 -21.58 -2.11
CA ALA A 334 25.79 -20.49 -1.43
C ALA A 334 24.25 -20.58 -1.55
N MET A 335 23.74 -21.31 -2.54
CA MET A 335 22.31 -21.58 -2.74
C MET A 335 21.87 -22.94 -2.18
N GLY A 336 22.74 -23.65 -1.47
CA GLY A 336 22.50 -24.99 -0.94
C GLY A 336 22.56 -26.09 -2.00
N TRP A 337 23.12 -25.82 -3.18
CA TRP A 337 23.28 -26.81 -4.24
C TRP A 337 24.67 -27.44 -4.21
N ASN A 338 24.73 -28.75 -4.05
CA ASN A 338 25.97 -29.50 -4.19
C ASN A 338 26.17 -29.96 -5.65
N LEU A 339 26.90 -29.13 -6.41
CA LEU A 339 27.34 -29.43 -7.79
C LEU A 339 28.78 -30.00 -7.84
N GLY A 340 29.39 -30.29 -6.68
CA GLY A 340 30.69 -30.97 -6.61
C GLY A 340 30.61 -32.45 -6.99
N VAL A 341 29.41 -33.03 -6.88
CA VAL A 341 29.08 -34.36 -7.39
C VAL A 341 28.55 -34.27 -8.84
N PRO A 342 28.78 -35.30 -9.68
CA PRO A 342 28.20 -35.35 -11.01
C PRO A 342 26.68 -35.18 -10.96
N ARG A 343 26.10 -34.45 -11.92
CA ARG A 343 24.65 -34.23 -12.09
C ARG A 343 24.28 -34.49 -13.54
N ALA A 344 23.15 -35.15 -13.77
CA ALA A 344 22.51 -35.24 -15.08
C ALA A 344 21.46 -34.13 -15.21
N ALA A 345 21.46 -33.43 -16.35
CA ALA A 345 20.43 -32.48 -16.70
C ALA A 345 19.30 -33.21 -17.43
N VAL A 346 18.07 -33.05 -16.96
CA VAL A 346 16.85 -33.56 -17.60
C VAL A 346 16.02 -32.35 -18.01
N LEU A 347 15.76 -32.23 -19.31
CA LEU A 347 14.87 -31.21 -19.87
C LEU A 347 13.50 -31.85 -20.14
N VAL A 348 12.46 -31.17 -19.70
CA VAL A 348 11.06 -31.54 -19.92
C VAL A 348 10.46 -30.45 -20.80
N GLU A 349 10.29 -30.75 -22.07
CA GLU A 349 9.61 -29.87 -23.00
C GLU A 349 8.13 -30.25 -23.02
N THR A 350 7.25 -29.30 -22.72
CA THR A 350 5.80 -29.51 -22.86
C THR A 350 5.31 -28.75 -24.09
N ASP A 351 4.57 -29.42 -24.97
CA ASP A 351 3.89 -28.75 -26.10
C ASP A 351 2.78 -27.85 -25.53
N ASP A 352 3.11 -26.59 -25.29
CA ASP A 352 2.12 -25.52 -25.19
C ASP A 352 2.03 -24.87 -26.58
N THR A 353 1.25 -25.49 -27.47
CA THR A 353 0.96 -24.89 -28.78
C THR A 353 0.25 -23.55 -28.55
N ARG A 354 0.97 -22.48 -28.84
CA ARG A 354 0.52 -21.10 -28.82
C ARG A 354 -0.63 -20.95 -29.83
N GLU A 355 -1.84 -20.60 -29.40
CA GLU A 355 -2.77 -19.95 -30.33
C GLU A 355 -2.20 -18.56 -30.64
N PRO A 356 -1.91 -18.23 -31.92
CA PRO A 356 -1.31 -16.94 -32.26
C PRO A 356 -2.33 -15.83 -32.03
N GLY A 357 -2.21 -15.10 -30.90
CA GLY A 357 -3.04 -13.91 -30.63
C GLY A 357 -3.14 -13.43 -29.19
N THR A 358 -2.75 -14.22 -28.18
CA THR A 358 -2.94 -13.84 -26.76
C THR A 358 -1.66 -13.24 -26.14
N PRO A 359 -1.71 -12.03 -25.56
CA PRO A 359 -0.55 -11.43 -24.90
C PRO A 359 -0.24 -12.12 -23.54
N GLY A 360 0.90 -12.84 -23.49
CA GLY A 360 1.94 -12.77 -22.45
C GLY A 360 1.59 -12.86 -20.95
N GLY A 361 0.61 -13.67 -20.53
CA GLY A 361 0.24 -13.79 -19.11
C GLY A 361 0.17 -15.20 -18.51
N ALA A 362 0.26 -16.28 -19.30
CA ALA A 362 -0.12 -17.64 -18.86
C ALA A 362 1.04 -18.64 -18.63
N GLU A 363 2.27 -18.32 -19.03
CA GLU A 363 3.44 -19.23 -18.91
C GLU A 363 3.83 -19.46 -17.44
N LEU A 364 3.90 -18.39 -16.63
CA LEU A 364 4.29 -18.47 -15.21
C LEU A 364 3.37 -19.38 -14.36
N GLY A 365 2.06 -19.34 -14.59
CA GLY A 365 1.10 -20.11 -13.78
C GLY A 365 1.03 -21.60 -14.11
N THR A 366 1.56 -21.99 -15.26
CA THR A 366 1.48 -23.36 -15.80
C THR A 366 2.67 -24.21 -15.34
N GLU A 367 3.86 -23.60 -15.28
CA GLU A 367 5.06 -24.16 -14.67
C GLU A 367 4.97 -24.25 -13.14
N GLU A 368 4.44 -23.21 -12.49
CA GLU A 368 4.32 -23.12 -11.03
C GLU A 368 3.38 -24.19 -10.46
N ARG A 369 2.36 -24.60 -11.22
CA ARG A 369 1.45 -25.72 -10.87
C ARG A 369 2.08 -27.10 -11.00
N LEU A 370 3.04 -27.28 -11.90
CA LEU A 370 3.71 -28.56 -12.12
C LEU A 370 4.92 -28.77 -11.20
N LEU A 371 5.54 -27.68 -10.73
CA LEU A 371 6.73 -27.68 -9.88
C LEU A 371 6.63 -28.63 -8.66
N PRO A 372 5.52 -28.67 -7.88
CA PRO A 372 5.39 -29.59 -6.74
C PRO A 372 5.39 -31.06 -7.17
N LEU A 373 4.72 -31.36 -8.29
CA LEU A 373 4.53 -32.70 -8.84
C LEU A 373 5.85 -33.26 -9.38
N VAL A 374 6.60 -32.41 -10.08
CA VAL A 374 7.94 -32.72 -10.60
C VAL A 374 8.96 -32.89 -9.48
N ARG A 375 8.92 -32.06 -8.43
CA ARG A 375 9.77 -32.24 -7.24
C ARG A 375 9.54 -33.58 -6.56
N HIS A 376 8.28 -34.02 -6.47
CA HIS A 376 7.95 -35.31 -5.89
C HIS A 376 8.49 -36.48 -6.73
N ALA A 377 8.33 -36.43 -8.05
CA ALA A 377 8.79 -37.48 -8.96
C ALA A 377 10.33 -37.54 -9.13
N ALA A 378 11.03 -36.41 -9.00
CA ALA A 378 12.47 -36.33 -9.20
C ALA A 378 13.31 -36.89 -8.02
N GLY A 379 12.71 -37.03 -6.84
CA GLY A 379 13.35 -37.53 -5.63
C GLY A 379 14.10 -36.48 -4.81
N GLU A 380 14.48 -36.85 -3.57
CA GLU A 380 15.21 -35.95 -2.65
C GLU A 380 16.56 -35.54 -3.25
N GLY A 381 16.87 -34.24 -3.21
CA GLY A 381 18.11 -33.67 -3.75
C GLY A 381 18.06 -33.25 -5.22
N ALA A 382 16.94 -33.43 -5.92
CA ALA A 382 16.74 -32.90 -7.27
C ALA A 382 16.56 -31.37 -7.25
N ILE A 383 17.27 -30.67 -8.13
CA ILE A 383 17.13 -29.21 -8.31
C ILE A 383 16.22 -28.98 -9.51
N VAL A 384 15.01 -28.46 -9.27
CA VAL A 384 13.97 -28.28 -10.30
C VAL A 384 13.65 -26.81 -10.48
N TRP A 385 13.57 -26.36 -11.72
CA TRP A 385 13.12 -25.01 -12.08
C TRP A 385 12.35 -25.00 -13.39
N GLY A 386 11.54 -23.96 -13.60
CA GLY A 386 10.91 -23.67 -14.89
C GLY A 386 11.71 -22.64 -15.67
N GLY A 387 11.73 -22.80 -16.99
CA GLY A 387 12.23 -21.82 -17.95
C GLY A 387 11.21 -21.68 -19.08
N GLY A 388 11.21 -20.55 -19.79
CA GLY A 388 10.13 -20.19 -20.74
C GLY A 388 9.88 -21.11 -21.95
N SER A 389 10.46 -22.31 -21.99
CA SER A 389 10.16 -23.38 -22.96
C SER A 389 9.96 -24.77 -22.31
N GLY A 390 9.95 -24.89 -20.98
CA GLY A 390 9.83 -26.18 -20.29
C GLY A 390 10.38 -26.20 -18.85
N LEU A 391 10.30 -27.36 -18.20
CA LEU A 391 10.89 -27.57 -16.87
C LEU A 391 12.26 -28.23 -17.01
N THR A 392 13.24 -27.79 -16.21
CA THR A 392 14.57 -28.39 -16.21
C THR A 392 14.92 -28.88 -14.81
N LEU A 393 15.62 -30.02 -14.76
CA LEU A 393 16.02 -30.67 -13.52
C LEU A 393 17.51 -31.02 -13.55
N LEU A 394 18.17 -30.87 -12.41
CA LEU A 394 19.47 -31.50 -12.13
C LEU A 394 19.29 -32.62 -11.11
N VAL A 395 19.57 -33.85 -11.54
CA VAL A 395 19.45 -35.07 -10.74
C VAL A 395 20.80 -35.78 -10.65
N GLU A 396 20.99 -36.66 -9.66
CA GLU A 396 22.22 -37.45 -9.58
C GLU A 396 22.27 -38.51 -10.71
N PRO A 397 23.39 -38.62 -11.46
CA PRO A 397 23.56 -39.62 -12.48
C PRO A 397 23.80 -40.97 -11.81
N GLY A 398 22.93 -41.92 -12.08
CA GLY A 398 22.99 -43.27 -11.54
C GLY A 398 22.09 -44.21 -12.34
N ALA A 399 22.11 -45.50 -11.97
CA ALA A 399 21.42 -46.58 -12.69
C ALA A 399 19.89 -46.42 -12.80
N SER A 400 19.29 -45.44 -12.12
CA SER A 400 17.86 -45.15 -12.12
C SER A 400 17.47 -43.86 -12.85
N LEU A 401 18.36 -43.25 -13.64
CA LEU A 401 18.01 -42.05 -14.42
C LEU A 401 16.81 -42.32 -15.34
N ASP A 402 16.83 -43.44 -16.07
CA ASP A 402 15.72 -43.85 -16.95
C ASP A 402 14.43 -44.10 -16.17
N ALA A 403 14.51 -44.75 -15.00
CA ALA A 403 13.36 -44.98 -14.14
C ALA A 403 12.76 -43.66 -13.62
N ARG A 404 13.62 -42.69 -13.28
CA ARG A 404 13.20 -41.33 -12.87
C ARG A 404 12.59 -40.56 -14.02
N CYS A 405 13.16 -40.61 -15.22
CA CYS A 405 12.59 -39.99 -16.41
C CYS A 405 11.21 -40.59 -16.75
N HIS A 406 11.06 -41.92 -16.68
CA HIS A 406 9.77 -42.60 -16.87
C HIS A 406 8.74 -42.20 -15.82
N ALA A 407 9.13 -42.13 -14.54
CA ALA A 407 8.25 -41.66 -13.47
C ALA A 407 7.82 -40.20 -13.68
N LEU A 408 8.75 -39.33 -14.10
CA LEU A 408 8.48 -37.93 -14.41
C LEU A 408 7.48 -37.79 -15.56
N HIS A 409 7.73 -38.50 -16.66
CA HIS A 409 6.86 -38.50 -17.84
C HIS A 409 5.46 -39.01 -17.48
N ALA A 410 5.34 -40.16 -16.79
CA ALA A 410 4.04 -40.70 -16.37
C ALA A 410 3.26 -39.73 -15.46
N ALA A 411 3.95 -39.09 -14.51
CA ALA A 411 3.33 -38.14 -13.59
C ALA A 411 2.83 -36.87 -14.31
N LEU A 412 3.59 -36.37 -15.28
CA LEU A 412 3.23 -35.21 -16.09
C LEU A 412 2.12 -35.52 -17.10
N THR A 413 2.14 -36.67 -17.75
CA THR A 413 1.07 -37.12 -18.66
C THR A 413 -0.24 -37.31 -17.89
N ALA A 414 -0.19 -37.84 -16.67
CA ALA A 414 -1.37 -37.97 -15.81
C ALA A 414 -1.92 -36.60 -15.37
N ALA A 415 -1.04 -35.63 -15.12
CA ALA A 415 -1.43 -34.26 -14.77
C ALA A 415 -1.97 -33.46 -15.97
N ARG A 416 -1.68 -33.88 -17.22
CA ARG A 416 -2.12 -33.23 -18.46
C ARG A 416 -2.63 -34.22 -19.51
N PRO A 417 -3.82 -34.83 -19.29
CA PRO A 417 -4.39 -35.74 -20.28
C PRO A 417 -4.66 -34.99 -21.59
N GLY A 418 -4.05 -35.46 -22.69
CA GLY A 418 -4.24 -34.90 -24.04
C GLY A 418 -3.19 -33.90 -24.53
N ARG A 419 -2.14 -33.60 -23.74
CA ARG A 419 -0.98 -32.80 -24.19
C ARG A 419 0.30 -33.65 -24.27
N ARG A 420 1.19 -33.32 -25.21
CA ARG A 420 2.51 -33.97 -25.32
C ARG A 420 3.48 -33.41 -24.28
N VAL A 421 4.24 -34.32 -23.67
CA VAL A 421 5.27 -34.10 -22.64
C VAL A 421 6.52 -34.86 -23.05
#